data_AF-A0AAW5N8T5-F1
#
_entry.id   AF-A0AAW5N8T5-F1
#
_cell.length_a   1.000
_cell.length_b   1.000
_cell.length_c   1.000
_cell.angle_alpha   90.00
_cell.angle_beta   90.00
_cell.angle_gamma   90.00
#
_symmetry.space_group_name_H-M   'P 1'
#
loop_
_entity.id
_entity.type
_entity.pdbx_description
1 polymer ?
#
loop_
_entity_poly.entity_id
_entity_poly.type
_entity_poly.pdbx_seq_one_letter_code
_entity_poly.pdbx_strand_id
1 'polypeptide(L)'
;MEENNIIIENGIRLQDGNVIRGYPKQDAIVELCKKTPMLDTTEEYLSIGKKPAKPKPTDEKESNLQKLFTDNSFLILANRKRILNDSRMLLTPVTVRNGLAYTGAFSTATLGVYIEWWHNCPYSVLFGEKDDTMSLIWYLSGSPLSGGNLCSMVTEDGKAETVRVHFFRKLWPKFTDILADYHDAKELYQAYTLPEVIDILKRETTKEFYTESIKEFRYQAKVNLLNAQLRDWEENYESLKEKCDKYEKEWHFALFQLKKDEIVAFHKEYSIRKENFQNRKEELAKENQELKRKLHQKELTNKGYQPLLSANKKEIEQLKWELDEYANESISTLIPKLAKGSIGLSFGDLDKILSEIAEFVKSSSL
;
A
#
# COMPACT_ATOMS: atom_id res chain seq x y z
N MET A 1 -17.62 -32.20 -9.21
CA MET A 1 -17.50 -31.16 -10.26
C MET A 1 -16.07 -30.69 -10.23
N GLU A 2 -15.22 -31.41 -10.95
CA GLU A 2 -13.80 -31.09 -11.13
C GLU A 2 -13.74 -30.06 -12.26
N GLU A 3 -13.41 -28.81 -11.92
CA GLU A 3 -13.11 -27.80 -12.93
C GLU A 3 -11.72 -28.08 -13.51
N ASN A 4 -11.72 -28.32 -14.81
CA ASN A 4 -10.56 -28.62 -15.63
C ASN A 4 -9.49 -27.52 -15.51
N ASN A 5 -8.45 -27.79 -14.72
CA ASN A 5 -7.15 -27.14 -14.86
C ASN A 5 -6.54 -27.58 -16.19
N ILE A 6 -6.90 -26.89 -17.27
CA ILE A 6 -6.17 -26.96 -18.54
C ILE A 6 -4.85 -26.24 -18.30
N ILE A 7 -3.85 -26.98 -17.81
CA ILE A 7 -2.44 -26.58 -17.85
C ILE A 7 -2.10 -26.48 -19.33
N ILE A 8 -2.07 -25.25 -19.86
CA ILE A 8 -1.58 -25.00 -21.21
C ILE A 8 -0.08 -25.30 -21.16
N GLU A 9 0.34 -26.45 -21.68
CA GLU A 9 1.72 -26.95 -21.70
C GLU A 9 2.74 -26.02 -22.40
N ASN A 10 2.36 -24.83 -22.88
CA ASN A 10 3.22 -23.85 -23.55
C ASN A 10 2.70 -22.39 -23.41
N GLY A 11 2.28 -21.99 -22.21
CA GLY A 11 1.69 -20.67 -21.93
C GLY A 11 2.64 -19.70 -21.22
N ILE A 12 2.68 -18.44 -21.66
CA ILE A 12 3.33 -17.32 -20.95
C ILE A 12 2.25 -16.60 -20.14
N ARG A 13 2.44 -16.46 -18.82
CA ARG A 13 1.48 -15.79 -17.93
C ARG A 13 1.84 -14.32 -17.77
N LEU A 14 0.88 -13.43 -18.05
CA LEU A 14 0.97 -11.99 -17.78
C LEU A 14 0.56 -11.68 -16.32
N GLN A 15 0.92 -10.50 -15.82
CA GLN A 15 0.47 -10.02 -14.49
C GLN A 15 -1.07 -9.91 -14.38
N ASP A 16 -1.75 -9.65 -15.49
CA ASP A 16 -3.22 -9.56 -15.54
C ASP A 16 -3.90 -10.95 -15.43
N GLY A 17 -3.12 -12.03 -15.34
CA GLY A 17 -3.59 -13.41 -15.24
C GLY A 17 -3.85 -14.09 -16.60
N ASN A 18 -3.78 -13.34 -17.70
CA ASN A 18 -3.93 -13.87 -19.05
C ASN A 18 -2.75 -14.77 -19.43
N VAL A 19 -3.04 -15.86 -20.15
CA VAL A 19 -2.04 -16.81 -20.63
C VAL A 19 -1.97 -16.77 -22.16
N ILE A 20 -0.78 -16.51 -22.70
CA ILE A 20 -0.55 -16.40 -24.15
C ILE A 20 0.21 -17.63 -24.63
N ARG A 21 -0.12 -18.12 -25.82
CA ARG A 21 0.59 -19.23 -26.45
C ARG A 21 1.99 -18.81 -26.91
N GLY A 22 3.02 -19.50 -26.42
CA GLY A 22 4.40 -19.32 -26.87
C GLY A 22 4.70 -20.09 -28.16
N TYR A 23 5.63 -19.58 -28.98
CA TYR A 23 6.17 -20.29 -30.15
C TYR A 23 7.57 -20.82 -29.80
N PRO A 24 7.76 -22.15 -29.64
CA PRO A 24 9.02 -22.70 -29.14
C PRO A 24 10.20 -22.45 -30.09
N LYS A 25 11.40 -22.24 -29.54
CA LYS A 25 12.65 -22.25 -30.30
C LYS A 25 13.00 -23.68 -30.71
N GLN A 26 13.60 -23.84 -31.90
CA GLN A 26 14.02 -25.15 -32.40
C GLN A 26 15.23 -25.72 -31.63
N ASP A 27 16.09 -24.85 -31.07
CA ASP A 27 17.24 -25.21 -30.24
C ASP A 27 17.22 -24.41 -28.92
N ALA A 28 16.50 -24.91 -27.91
CA ALA A 28 16.52 -24.31 -26.57
C ALA A 28 17.76 -24.80 -25.81
N ILE A 29 18.86 -24.04 -25.86
CA ILE A 29 20.00 -24.25 -24.97
C ILE A 29 19.63 -23.65 -23.62
N VAL A 30 19.34 -24.51 -22.65
CA VAL A 30 19.13 -24.13 -21.24
C VAL A 30 20.50 -23.79 -20.65
N GLU A 31 20.96 -22.56 -20.85
CA GLU A 31 22.13 -22.05 -20.17
C GLU A 31 21.68 -21.34 -18.87
N LEU A 32 22.09 -21.91 -17.74
CA LEU A 32 21.60 -21.57 -16.40
C LEU A 32 22.03 -20.15 -15.99
N CYS A 33 21.29 -19.12 -16.43
CA CYS A 33 21.54 -17.74 -16.01
C CYS A 33 20.93 -17.51 -14.61
N LYS A 34 21.69 -16.89 -13.71
CA LYS A 34 21.34 -16.85 -12.27
C LYS A 34 20.00 -16.14 -12.03
N LYS A 35 19.12 -16.86 -11.31
CA LYS A 35 17.83 -16.41 -10.79
C LYS A 35 17.98 -15.14 -9.96
N THR A 36 17.17 -14.13 -10.31
CA THR A 36 16.96 -12.84 -9.63
C THR A 36 18.23 -12.02 -9.34
N PRO A 37 18.16 -10.67 -9.32
CA PRO A 37 19.29 -9.86 -8.85
C PRO A 37 19.46 -10.09 -7.34
N MET A 38 20.24 -11.11 -6.96
CA MET A 38 20.74 -11.27 -5.60
C MET A 38 21.78 -10.18 -5.31
N LEU A 39 21.88 -9.78 -4.04
CA LEU A 39 22.96 -8.93 -3.57
C LEU A 39 24.31 -9.55 -3.98
N ASP A 40 25.19 -8.72 -4.53
CA ASP A 40 26.51 -9.15 -4.97
C ASP A 40 27.33 -9.67 -3.77
N THR A 41 27.42 -10.98 -3.62
CA THR A 41 28.32 -11.66 -2.66
C THR A 41 29.75 -11.79 -3.19
N THR A 42 30.03 -11.33 -4.42
CA THR A 42 31.33 -11.46 -5.10
C THR A 42 32.29 -10.28 -4.83
N GLU A 43 31.96 -9.40 -3.88
CA GLU A 43 32.75 -8.23 -3.43
C GLU A 43 33.06 -7.16 -4.51
N GLU A 44 32.63 -7.35 -5.75
CA GLU A 44 32.94 -6.49 -6.90
C GLU A 44 32.25 -5.11 -6.78
N TYR A 45 30.98 -5.10 -6.39
CA TYR A 45 30.19 -3.88 -6.21
C TYR A 45 30.12 -3.37 -4.76
N LEU A 46 30.65 -4.13 -3.78
CA LEU A 46 30.70 -3.77 -2.35
C LEU A 46 32.01 -3.09 -1.91
N SER A 47 32.95 -2.88 -2.83
CA SER A 47 34.24 -2.25 -2.54
C SER A 47 34.13 -0.76 -2.18
N ILE A 48 34.78 -0.36 -1.08
CA ILE A 48 34.92 1.05 -0.64
C ILE A 48 35.96 1.72 -1.55
N GLY A 49 35.58 2.03 -2.79
CA GLY A 49 36.47 2.57 -3.82
C GLY A 49 35.71 3.22 -4.98
N LYS A 50 36.44 3.69 -6.01
CA LYS A 50 35.85 4.24 -7.24
C LYS A 50 34.96 3.17 -7.88
N LYS A 51 33.65 3.38 -7.81
CA LYS A 51 32.62 2.51 -8.39
C LYS A 51 32.92 2.28 -9.88
N PRO A 52 32.65 1.09 -10.42
CA PRO A 52 32.78 0.85 -11.86
C PRO A 52 31.97 1.90 -12.61
N ALA A 53 32.62 2.52 -13.61
CA ALA A 53 32.00 3.54 -14.43
C ALA A 53 30.72 2.99 -15.06
N LYS A 54 29.71 3.86 -15.22
CA LYS A 54 28.47 3.56 -15.94
C LYS A 54 28.78 2.65 -17.13
N PRO A 55 28.09 1.52 -17.33
CA PRO A 55 28.28 0.72 -18.53
C PRO A 55 27.91 1.60 -19.72
N LYS A 56 28.93 2.15 -20.40
CA LYS A 56 28.74 2.81 -21.69
C LYS A 56 28.26 1.73 -22.67
N PRO A 57 27.27 2.00 -23.52
CA PRO A 57 26.96 1.09 -24.63
C PRO A 57 28.27 0.87 -25.38
N THR A 58 28.71 -0.38 -25.40
CA THR A 58 30.05 -0.73 -25.87
C THR A 58 30.06 -0.78 -27.40
N ASP A 59 28.87 -0.85 -28.01
CA ASP A 59 28.64 -0.93 -29.46
C ASP A 59 27.67 0.15 -29.95
N GLU A 60 27.98 0.81 -31.07
CA GLU A 60 27.11 1.78 -31.75
C GLU A 60 25.71 1.20 -32.07
N LYS A 61 25.64 -0.12 -32.29
CA LYS A 61 24.40 -0.86 -32.54
C LYS A 61 23.45 -0.84 -31.34
N GLU A 62 23.95 -1.03 -30.12
CA GLU A 62 23.13 -0.98 -28.90
C GLU A 62 22.54 0.42 -28.70
N SER A 63 23.35 1.46 -28.93
CA SER A 63 22.88 2.84 -28.83
C SER A 63 21.80 3.16 -29.88
N ASN A 64 21.92 2.61 -31.10
CA ASN A 64 20.91 2.80 -32.14
C ASN A 64 19.60 2.09 -31.81
N LEU A 65 19.66 0.86 -31.29
CA LEU A 65 18.48 0.12 -30.84
C LEU A 65 17.80 0.80 -29.63
N GLN A 66 18.59 1.34 -28.71
CA GLN A 66 18.08 2.11 -27.59
C GLN A 66 17.34 3.37 -28.07
N LYS A 67 17.92 4.12 -29.01
CA LYS A 67 17.25 5.28 -29.63
C LYS A 67 15.96 4.87 -30.36
N LEU A 68 16.00 3.78 -31.10
CA LEU A 68 14.81 3.25 -31.77
C LEU A 68 13.69 2.94 -30.77
N PHE A 69 14.02 2.37 -29.62
CA PHE A 69 13.05 2.14 -28.54
C PHE A 69 12.50 3.44 -27.95
N THR A 70 13.37 4.41 -27.62
CA THR A 70 12.93 5.68 -27.02
C THR A 70 12.05 6.48 -27.98
N ASP A 71 12.43 6.55 -29.25
CA ASP A 71 11.72 7.35 -30.26
C ASP A 71 10.35 6.75 -30.59
N ASN A 72 10.18 5.43 -30.44
CA ASN A 72 8.94 4.73 -30.74
C ASN A 72 8.21 4.22 -29.48
N SER A 73 8.58 4.71 -28.28
CA SER A 73 7.99 4.24 -27.02
C SER A 73 6.47 4.44 -26.96
N PHE A 74 5.96 5.57 -27.47
CA PHE A 74 4.52 5.83 -27.53
C PHE A 74 3.82 5.01 -28.63
N LEU A 75 4.50 4.72 -29.75
CA LEU A 75 3.96 3.81 -30.77
C LEU A 75 3.79 2.39 -30.21
N ILE A 76 4.78 1.92 -29.45
CA ILE A 76 4.74 0.64 -28.72
C ILE A 76 3.55 0.64 -27.75
N LEU A 77 3.41 1.70 -26.96
CA LEU A 77 2.34 1.83 -25.96
C LEU A 77 0.94 1.87 -26.60
N ALA A 78 0.78 2.59 -27.71
CA ALA A 78 -0.47 2.64 -28.47
C ALA A 78 -0.89 1.24 -28.94
N ASN A 79 0.07 0.39 -29.25
CA ASN A 79 -0.15 -0.99 -29.70
C ASN A 79 -0.01 -2.03 -28.59
N ARG A 80 -0.11 -1.63 -27.32
CA ARG A 80 0.04 -2.52 -26.15
C ARG A 80 -0.80 -3.80 -26.26
N LYS A 81 -2.08 -3.68 -26.63
CA LYS A 81 -3.01 -4.82 -26.77
C LYS A 81 -2.53 -5.79 -27.86
N ARG A 82 -1.98 -5.28 -28.97
CA ARG A 82 -1.45 -6.10 -30.07
C ARG A 82 -0.18 -6.84 -29.68
N ILE A 83 0.72 -6.18 -28.95
CA ILE A 83 1.99 -6.77 -28.46
C ILE A 83 1.72 -7.81 -27.38
N LEU A 84 0.82 -7.52 -26.43
CA LEU A 84 0.43 -8.45 -25.37
C LEU A 84 -0.33 -9.67 -25.89
N ASN A 85 -0.80 -9.68 -27.14
CA ASN A 85 -1.48 -10.84 -27.74
C ASN A 85 -0.55 -11.72 -28.59
N ASP A 86 0.67 -11.28 -28.93
CA ASP A 86 1.63 -12.05 -29.73
C ASP A 86 2.93 -12.26 -28.95
N SER A 87 3.17 -13.50 -28.55
CA SER A 87 4.34 -13.89 -27.75
C SER A 87 5.67 -13.49 -28.40
N ARG A 88 5.75 -13.43 -29.75
CA ARG A 88 6.98 -13.02 -30.45
C ARG A 88 7.26 -11.53 -30.31
N MET A 89 6.21 -10.69 -30.34
CA MET A 89 6.34 -9.26 -30.09
C MET A 89 6.60 -9.00 -28.61
N LEU A 90 5.87 -9.68 -27.73
CA LEU A 90 6.00 -9.60 -26.28
C LEU A 90 7.43 -9.85 -25.79
N LEU A 91 8.07 -10.91 -26.29
CA LEU A 91 9.42 -11.34 -25.90
C LEU A 91 10.55 -10.61 -26.63
N THR A 92 10.23 -9.59 -27.44
CA THR A 92 11.23 -8.81 -28.16
C THR A 92 12.20 -8.14 -27.18
N PRO A 93 13.51 -8.44 -27.25
CA PRO A 93 14.48 -7.89 -26.30
C PRO A 93 14.70 -6.39 -26.56
N VAL A 94 14.79 -5.64 -25.46
CA VAL A 94 15.07 -4.20 -25.44
C VAL A 94 16.47 -3.99 -24.87
N THR A 95 17.37 -3.43 -25.68
CA THR A 95 18.79 -3.23 -25.33
C THR A 95 18.99 -1.99 -24.45
N VAL A 96 18.29 -1.93 -23.32
CA VAL A 96 18.47 -0.91 -22.28
C VAL A 96 19.13 -1.55 -21.07
N ARG A 97 20.35 -1.11 -20.75
CA ARG A 97 21.13 -1.61 -19.60
C ARG A 97 20.64 -0.99 -18.28
N ASN A 98 19.44 -1.38 -17.85
CA ASN A 98 18.93 -1.03 -16.52
C ASN A 98 19.81 -1.66 -15.44
N GLY A 99 19.94 -1.00 -14.30
CA GLY A 99 20.75 -1.55 -13.22
C GLY A 99 20.70 -0.75 -11.94
N LEU A 100 20.93 -1.45 -10.83
CA LEU A 100 20.98 -0.84 -9.51
C LEU A 100 22.40 -0.83 -8.97
N ALA A 101 22.68 0.13 -8.09
CA ALA A 101 23.87 0.06 -7.27
C ALA A 101 23.85 -1.22 -6.43
N TYR A 102 25.01 -1.87 -6.30
CA TYR A 102 25.23 -3.06 -5.45
C TYR A 102 24.60 -4.38 -5.93
N THR A 103 23.86 -4.39 -7.06
CA THR A 103 23.33 -5.62 -7.68
C THR A 103 23.66 -5.76 -9.17
N GLY A 104 24.38 -4.79 -9.75
CA GLY A 104 24.78 -4.83 -11.16
C GLY A 104 23.65 -4.53 -12.15
N ALA A 105 23.88 -4.90 -13.41
CA ALA A 105 22.92 -4.75 -14.50
C ALA A 105 21.86 -5.85 -14.44
N PHE A 106 20.63 -5.49 -14.78
CA PHE A 106 19.53 -6.46 -14.89
C PHE A 106 19.65 -7.31 -16.16
N SER A 107 18.95 -8.45 -16.17
CA SER A 107 18.75 -9.21 -17.40
C SER A 107 18.03 -8.36 -18.44
N THR A 108 18.25 -8.66 -19.73
CA THR A 108 17.67 -7.88 -20.83
C THR A 108 16.14 -7.88 -20.72
N ALA A 109 15.55 -6.70 -20.57
CA ALA A 109 14.10 -6.52 -20.51
C ALA A 109 13.48 -6.73 -21.90
N THR A 110 12.21 -7.09 -21.95
CA THR A 110 11.45 -7.26 -23.19
C THR A 110 10.40 -6.15 -23.34
N LEU A 111 9.81 -6.02 -24.53
CA LEU A 111 8.70 -5.09 -24.73
C LEU A 111 7.52 -5.39 -23.78
N GLY A 112 7.24 -6.67 -23.52
CA GLY A 112 6.22 -7.09 -22.54
C GLY A 112 6.49 -6.53 -21.14
N VAL A 113 7.74 -6.64 -20.66
CA VAL A 113 8.14 -6.12 -19.35
C VAL A 113 7.88 -4.61 -19.23
N TYR A 114 8.24 -3.82 -20.26
CA TYR A 114 8.00 -2.38 -20.24
C TYR A 114 6.52 -2.02 -20.28
N ILE A 115 5.73 -2.70 -21.12
CA ILE A 115 4.29 -2.44 -21.25
C ILE A 115 3.57 -2.79 -19.95
N GLU A 116 3.84 -3.96 -19.37
CA GLU A 116 3.26 -4.34 -18.09
C GLU A 116 3.73 -3.44 -16.97
N TRP A 117 4.98 -2.99 -16.99
CA TRP A 117 5.46 -2.05 -16.00
C TRP A 117 4.73 -0.71 -16.09
N TRP A 118 4.57 -0.15 -17.29
CA TRP A 118 3.78 1.08 -17.52
C TRP A 118 2.31 0.93 -17.14
N HIS A 119 1.74 -0.26 -17.31
CA HIS A 119 0.34 -0.53 -16.98
C HIS A 119 0.12 -0.76 -15.48
N ASN A 120 0.96 -1.59 -14.87
CA ASN A 120 0.75 -2.16 -13.53
C ASN A 120 1.55 -1.47 -12.43
N CYS A 121 2.54 -0.64 -12.77
CA CYS A 121 3.25 0.21 -11.82
C CYS A 121 2.81 1.68 -12.02
N PRO A 122 1.91 2.22 -11.18
CA PRO A 122 1.38 3.58 -11.34
C PRO A 122 2.46 4.67 -11.38
N TYR A 123 3.57 4.40 -10.71
CA TYR A 123 4.71 5.30 -10.57
C TYR A 123 5.70 5.26 -11.75
N SER A 124 5.52 4.36 -12.71
CA SER A 124 6.36 4.26 -13.90
C SER A 124 5.98 5.26 -15.00
N VAL A 125 4.80 5.86 -14.90
CA VAL A 125 4.29 6.91 -15.79
C VAL A 125 4.25 8.22 -15.01
N LEU A 126 4.83 9.26 -15.59
CA LEU A 126 4.91 10.59 -15.00
C LEU A 126 3.95 11.53 -15.71
N PHE A 127 3.37 12.45 -14.96
CA PHE A 127 2.54 13.52 -15.47
C PHE A 127 3.16 14.86 -15.09
N GLY A 128 3.43 15.71 -16.09
CA GLY A 128 3.96 17.04 -15.85
C GLY A 128 3.01 17.89 -15.01
N GLU A 129 3.54 18.62 -14.03
CA GLU A 129 2.71 19.39 -13.09
C GLU A 129 1.93 20.55 -13.74
N LYS A 130 2.46 21.13 -14.83
CA LYS A 130 1.89 22.30 -15.49
C LYS A 130 0.94 21.95 -16.63
N ASP A 131 1.37 21.02 -17.49
CA ASP A 131 0.69 20.73 -18.76
C ASP A 131 0.04 19.34 -18.79
N ASP A 132 0.11 18.59 -17.68
CA ASP A 132 -0.35 17.20 -17.55
C ASP A 132 0.20 16.29 -18.66
N THR A 133 1.41 16.60 -19.14
CA THR A 133 2.09 15.86 -20.20
C THR A 133 2.51 14.50 -19.70
N MET A 134 2.06 13.45 -20.39
CA MET A 134 2.40 12.07 -20.06
C MET A 134 3.84 11.77 -20.50
N SER A 135 4.64 11.25 -19.59
CA SER A 135 6.01 10.79 -19.85
C SER A 135 6.20 9.37 -19.32
N LEU A 136 6.94 8.56 -20.06
CA LEU A 136 7.20 7.16 -19.70
C LEU A 136 8.62 7.00 -19.18
N ILE A 137 8.80 6.37 -18.03
CA ILE A 137 10.15 5.99 -17.57
C ILE A 137 10.62 4.82 -18.43
N TRP A 138 11.77 4.97 -19.09
CA TRP A 138 12.34 3.94 -19.96
C TRP A 138 13.70 3.42 -19.45
N TYR A 139 14.38 4.21 -18.62
CA TYR A 139 15.65 3.81 -18.00
C TYR A 139 15.56 3.89 -16.47
N LEU A 140 15.94 2.79 -15.82
CA LEU A 140 15.95 2.66 -14.38
C LEU A 140 17.39 2.55 -13.86
N SER A 141 17.78 3.52 -13.02
CA SER A 141 19.05 3.44 -12.30
C SER A 141 18.98 4.14 -10.95
N GLY A 142 19.56 3.50 -9.92
CA GLY A 142 19.59 4.06 -8.58
C GLY A 142 20.09 3.10 -7.51
N SER A 143 19.98 3.52 -6.27
CA SER A 143 20.41 2.80 -5.08
C SER A 143 19.18 2.31 -4.32
N PRO A 144 18.99 0.98 -4.15
CA PRO A 144 17.83 0.44 -3.44
C PRO A 144 17.84 0.84 -1.95
N LEU A 145 19.03 0.98 -1.35
CA LEU A 145 19.21 1.32 0.06
C LEU A 145 18.90 2.78 0.36
N SER A 146 19.55 3.70 -0.37
CA SER A 146 19.38 5.14 -0.12
C SER A 146 18.16 5.74 -0.80
N GLY A 147 17.55 5.05 -1.78
CA GLY A 147 16.47 5.57 -2.60
C GLY A 147 16.90 6.61 -3.63
N GLY A 148 18.15 7.08 -3.57
CA GLY A 148 18.73 8.00 -4.56
C GLY A 148 18.80 7.34 -5.94
N ASN A 149 18.34 8.05 -6.96
CA ASN A 149 18.19 7.50 -8.31
C ASN A 149 18.44 8.56 -9.39
N LEU A 150 18.66 8.06 -10.60
CA LEU A 150 18.82 8.85 -11.81
C LEU A 150 18.17 8.05 -12.95
N CYS A 151 16.86 8.19 -13.08
CA CYS A 151 16.07 7.53 -14.12
C CYS A 151 16.02 8.41 -15.38
N SER A 152 15.55 7.86 -16.49
CA SER A 152 15.25 8.66 -17.68
C SER A 152 13.82 8.43 -18.13
N MET A 153 13.18 9.52 -18.54
CA MET A 153 11.83 9.53 -19.07
C MET A 153 11.83 9.98 -20.52
N VAL A 154 10.75 9.67 -21.24
CA VAL A 154 10.50 10.12 -22.61
C VAL A 154 9.08 10.64 -22.72
N THR A 155 8.91 11.79 -23.39
CA THR A 155 7.60 12.38 -23.71
C THR A 155 7.10 11.91 -25.08
N GLU A 156 5.82 12.15 -25.37
CA GLU A 156 5.23 11.79 -26.67
C GLU A 156 5.94 12.47 -27.85
N ASP A 157 6.45 13.69 -27.64
CA ASP A 157 7.23 14.45 -28.62
C ASP A 157 8.64 13.86 -28.85
N GLY A 158 9.00 12.76 -28.18
CA GLY A 158 10.31 12.12 -28.28
C GLY A 158 11.41 12.81 -27.47
N LYS A 159 11.07 13.73 -26.55
CA LYS A 159 12.06 14.38 -25.68
C LYS A 159 12.43 13.42 -24.56
N ALA A 160 13.70 13.00 -24.55
CA ALA A 160 14.26 12.18 -23.48
C ALA A 160 14.98 13.05 -22.45
N GLU A 161 14.56 12.96 -21.20
CA GLU A 161 15.13 13.74 -20.09
C GLU A 161 15.50 12.86 -18.91
N THR A 162 16.48 13.31 -18.13
CA THR A 162 16.87 12.62 -16.90
C THR A 162 16.03 13.13 -15.74
N VAL A 163 15.47 12.22 -14.95
CA VAL A 163 14.54 12.54 -13.86
C VAL A 163 14.96 11.85 -12.56
N ARG A 164 14.73 12.53 -11.43
CA ARG A 164 14.82 11.93 -10.09
C ARG A 164 13.41 11.65 -9.60
N VAL A 165 13.15 10.41 -9.21
CA VAL A 165 11.83 9.98 -8.72
C VAL A 165 11.85 9.75 -7.21
N HIS A 166 10.85 10.26 -6.49
CA HIS A 166 10.79 10.12 -5.02
C HIS A 166 10.34 8.72 -4.57
N PHE A 167 9.62 8.02 -5.43
CA PHE A 167 9.02 6.69 -5.18
C PHE A 167 9.87 5.53 -5.71
N PHE A 168 11.18 5.73 -5.85
CA PHE A 168 12.08 4.73 -6.43
C PHE A 168 11.95 3.35 -5.77
N ARG A 169 11.79 3.32 -4.44
CA ARG A 169 11.60 2.08 -3.65
C ARG A 169 10.34 1.30 -4.01
N LYS A 170 9.32 1.95 -4.58
CA LYS A 170 8.09 1.30 -5.09
C LYS A 170 8.21 0.94 -6.58
N LEU A 171 9.09 1.64 -7.29
CA LEU A 171 9.27 1.53 -8.73
C LEU A 171 10.13 0.33 -9.14
N TRP A 172 11.33 0.21 -8.55
CA TRP A 172 12.30 -0.81 -8.97
C TRP A 172 11.89 -2.24 -8.63
N PRO A 173 11.28 -2.57 -7.47
CA PRO A 173 10.92 -3.96 -7.17
C PRO A 173 9.91 -4.50 -8.16
N LYS A 174 8.92 -3.67 -8.53
CA LYS A 174 7.93 -4.05 -9.55
C LYS A 174 8.54 -4.31 -10.91
N PHE A 175 9.54 -3.54 -11.31
CA PHE A 175 10.26 -3.81 -12.56
C PHE A 175 10.99 -5.16 -12.50
N THR A 176 11.68 -5.45 -11.39
CA THR A 176 12.42 -6.71 -11.23
C THR A 176 11.51 -7.93 -11.10
N ASP A 177 10.36 -7.78 -10.45
CA ASP A 177 9.35 -8.84 -10.32
C ASP A 177 8.83 -9.25 -11.70
N ILE A 178 8.37 -8.28 -12.49
CA ILE A 178 7.90 -8.51 -13.85
C ILE A 178 9.02 -9.09 -14.70
N LEU A 179 10.24 -8.55 -14.60
CA LEU A 179 11.38 -9.05 -15.36
C LEU A 179 11.67 -10.54 -15.08
N ALA A 180 11.49 -10.98 -13.84
CA ALA A 180 11.70 -12.37 -13.43
C ALA A 180 10.65 -13.32 -14.01
N ASP A 181 9.38 -12.89 -14.10
CA ASP A 181 8.29 -13.70 -14.68
C ASP A 181 8.57 -14.09 -16.14
N TYR A 182 9.33 -13.25 -16.85
CA TYR A 182 9.70 -13.46 -18.24
C TYR A 182 11.00 -14.25 -18.45
N HIS A 183 11.70 -14.65 -17.39
CA HIS A 183 13.03 -15.26 -17.53
C HIS A 183 12.98 -16.55 -18.36
N ASP A 184 12.17 -17.53 -17.96
CA ASP A 184 12.06 -18.82 -18.63
C ASP A 184 11.49 -18.65 -20.06
N ALA A 185 10.52 -17.75 -20.23
CA ALA A 185 9.89 -17.51 -21.52
C ALA A 185 10.86 -16.99 -22.59
N LYS A 186 11.84 -16.15 -22.19
CA LYS A 186 12.89 -15.64 -23.11
C LYS A 186 13.79 -16.76 -23.63
N GLU A 187 14.00 -17.80 -22.84
CA GLU A 187 14.84 -18.93 -23.21
C GLU A 187 14.09 -19.89 -24.14
N LEU A 188 12.84 -20.21 -23.78
CA LEU A 188 12.02 -21.23 -24.43
C LEU A 188 11.40 -20.81 -25.77
N TYR A 189 11.03 -19.53 -25.94
CA TYR A 189 10.18 -19.10 -27.06
C TYR A 189 10.85 -18.08 -28.00
N GLN A 190 10.45 -18.13 -29.27
CA GLN A 190 10.92 -17.23 -30.32
C GLN A 190 10.46 -15.78 -30.05
N ALA A 191 11.31 -14.84 -30.45
CA ALA A 191 11.04 -13.40 -30.36
C ALA A 191 11.40 -12.71 -31.68
N TYR A 192 10.66 -11.65 -32.02
CA TYR A 192 11.05 -10.75 -33.09
C TYR A 192 12.17 -9.82 -32.62
N THR A 193 12.84 -9.19 -33.58
CA THR A 193 13.76 -8.10 -33.31
C THR A 193 13.00 -6.78 -33.14
N LEU A 194 13.56 -5.84 -32.38
CA LEU A 194 12.93 -4.53 -32.18
C LEU A 194 12.61 -3.80 -33.51
N PRO A 195 13.52 -3.74 -34.52
CA PRO A 195 13.20 -3.13 -35.81
C PRO A 195 12.03 -3.80 -36.52
N GLU A 196 11.95 -5.14 -36.52
CA GLU A 196 10.84 -5.86 -37.15
C GLU A 196 9.50 -5.53 -36.49
N VAL A 197 9.46 -5.49 -35.15
CA VAL A 197 8.24 -5.10 -34.44
C VAL A 197 7.84 -3.67 -34.78
N ILE A 198 8.78 -2.72 -34.72
CA ILE A 198 8.48 -1.32 -35.05
C ILE A 198 7.97 -1.17 -36.49
N ASP A 199 8.56 -1.88 -37.45
CA ASP A 199 8.11 -1.87 -38.84
C ASP A 199 6.71 -2.44 -39.00
N ILE A 200 6.38 -3.53 -38.30
CA ILE A 200 5.02 -4.08 -38.28
C ILE A 200 4.04 -3.06 -37.70
N LEU A 201 4.36 -2.49 -36.53
CA LEU A 201 3.49 -1.53 -35.86
C LEU A 201 3.27 -0.28 -36.73
N LYS A 202 4.29 0.25 -37.39
CA LYS A 202 4.15 1.42 -38.29
C LYS A 202 3.23 1.15 -39.47
N ARG A 203 3.15 -0.09 -39.96
CA ARG A 203 2.25 -0.47 -41.06
C ARG A 203 0.82 -0.70 -40.58
N GLU A 204 0.65 -1.26 -39.39
CA GLU A 204 -0.67 -1.61 -38.83
C GLU A 204 -1.36 -0.42 -38.15
N THR A 205 -0.60 0.56 -37.64
CA THR A 205 -1.13 1.65 -36.81
C THR A 205 -1.64 2.80 -37.67
N THR A 206 -2.95 3.08 -37.59
CA THR A 206 -3.53 4.32 -38.13
C THR A 206 -3.43 5.46 -37.12
N LYS A 207 -3.50 6.71 -37.62
CA LYS A 207 -3.41 7.89 -36.76
C LYS A 207 -4.57 7.96 -35.77
N GLU A 208 -5.78 7.63 -36.22
CA GLU A 208 -7.00 7.63 -35.41
C GLU A 208 -6.85 6.63 -34.25
N PHE A 209 -6.48 5.39 -34.57
CA PHE A 209 -6.24 4.35 -33.57
C PHE A 209 -5.18 4.75 -32.55
N TYR A 210 -4.05 5.30 -33.03
CA TYR A 210 -2.98 5.79 -32.15
C TYR A 210 -3.50 6.82 -31.14
N THR A 211 -4.22 7.85 -31.62
CA THR A 211 -4.73 8.92 -30.75
C THR A 211 -5.74 8.42 -29.72
N GLU A 212 -6.65 7.52 -30.10
CA GLU A 212 -7.63 6.95 -29.19
C GLU A 212 -6.96 6.04 -28.14
N SER A 213 -6.03 5.19 -28.59
CA SER A 213 -5.34 4.24 -27.72
C SER A 213 -4.46 4.93 -26.67
N ILE A 214 -3.74 5.99 -27.06
CA ILE A 214 -2.94 6.80 -26.12
C ILE A 214 -3.85 7.56 -25.16
N LYS A 215 -4.96 8.12 -25.63
CA LYS A 215 -5.94 8.80 -24.77
C LYS A 215 -6.55 7.84 -23.74
N GLU A 216 -6.93 6.64 -24.14
CA GLU A 216 -7.43 5.59 -23.25
C GLU A 216 -6.39 5.26 -22.17
N PHE A 217 -5.14 5.00 -22.58
CA PHE A 217 -4.07 4.67 -21.65
C PHE A 217 -3.77 5.84 -20.69
N ARG A 218 -3.75 7.08 -21.18
CA ARG A 218 -3.50 8.27 -20.36
C ARG A 218 -4.49 8.36 -19.20
N TYR A 219 -5.79 8.17 -19.47
CA TYR A 219 -6.80 8.18 -18.41
C TYR A 219 -6.60 7.03 -17.42
N GLN A 220 -6.35 5.82 -17.91
CA GLN A 220 -6.09 4.65 -17.06
C GLN A 220 -4.88 4.86 -16.15
N ALA A 221 -3.74 5.30 -16.71
CA ALA A 221 -2.52 5.58 -15.97
C ALA A 221 -2.74 6.70 -14.94
N LYS A 222 -3.50 7.75 -15.27
CA LYS A 222 -3.80 8.84 -14.34
C LYS A 222 -4.66 8.37 -13.17
N VAL A 223 -5.71 7.59 -13.43
CA VAL A 223 -6.57 7.00 -12.39
C VAL A 223 -5.75 6.07 -11.49
N ASN A 224 -4.90 5.23 -12.07
CA ASN A 224 -4.02 4.33 -11.33
C ASN A 224 -3.05 5.10 -10.43
N LEU A 225 -2.46 6.19 -10.93
CA LEU A 225 -1.58 7.06 -10.16
C LEU A 225 -2.31 7.71 -8.99
N LEU A 226 -3.48 8.32 -9.23
CA LEU A 226 -4.26 8.98 -8.18
C LEU A 226 -4.71 7.98 -7.10
N ASN A 227 -5.15 6.79 -7.49
CA ASN A 227 -5.51 5.73 -6.54
C ASN A 227 -4.31 5.24 -5.73
N ALA A 228 -3.12 5.14 -6.34
CA ALA A 228 -1.89 4.79 -5.62
C ALA A 228 -1.48 5.86 -4.62
N GLN A 229 -1.57 7.13 -5.02
CA GLN A 229 -1.32 8.25 -4.11
C GLN A 229 -2.32 8.23 -2.96
N LEU A 230 -3.60 8.04 -3.22
CA LEU A 230 -4.64 7.98 -2.19
C LEU A 230 -4.34 6.88 -1.15
N ARG A 231 -3.98 5.67 -1.59
CA ARG A 231 -3.55 4.59 -0.69
C ARG A 231 -2.33 4.97 0.13
N ASP A 232 -1.33 5.60 -0.49
CA ASP A 232 -0.14 6.06 0.22
C ASP A 232 -0.48 7.13 1.29
N TRP A 233 -1.43 8.02 1.01
CA TRP A 233 -1.93 8.99 1.99
C TRP A 233 -2.68 8.33 3.13
N GLU A 234 -3.53 7.34 2.85
CA GLU A 234 -4.24 6.56 3.88
C GLU A 234 -3.28 5.80 4.79
N GLU A 235 -2.30 5.08 4.22
CA GLU A 235 -1.27 4.38 4.98
C GLU A 235 -0.45 5.33 5.86
N ASN A 236 -0.06 6.49 5.32
CA ASN A 236 0.66 7.51 6.07
C ASN A 236 -0.20 8.10 7.19
N TYR A 237 -1.48 8.34 6.94
CA TYR A 237 -2.42 8.86 7.93
C TYR A 237 -2.59 7.89 9.09
N GLU A 238 -2.85 6.61 8.81
CA GLU A 238 -2.98 5.59 9.85
C GLU A 238 -1.67 5.42 10.63
N SER A 239 -0.51 5.37 9.96
CA SER A 239 0.78 5.30 10.65
C SER A 239 1.05 6.52 11.53
N LEU A 240 0.65 7.72 11.09
CA LEU A 240 0.82 8.94 11.86
C LEU A 240 -0.14 8.97 13.07
N LYS A 241 -1.37 8.52 12.87
CA LYS A 241 -2.38 8.38 13.93
C LYS A 241 -1.92 7.40 15.00
N GLU A 242 -1.44 6.22 14.62
CA GLU A 242 -0.87 5.23 15.56
C GLU A 242 0.31 5.82 16.37
N LYS A 243 1.18 6.61 15.72
CA LYS A 243 2.28 7.29 16.41
C LYS A 243 1.76 8.35 17.38
N CYS A 244 0.79 9.15 16.97
CA CYS A 244 0.16 10.14 17.84
C CYS A 244 -0.48 9.48 19.06
N ASP A 245 -1.29 8.43 18.85
CA ASP A 245 -1.94 7.67 19.93
C ASP A 245 -0.90 7.07 20.89
N LYS A 246 0.21 6.54 20.35
CA LYS A 246 1.32 6.04 21.15
C LYS A 246 1.96 7.13 22.00
N TYR A 247 2.30 8.27 21.41
CA TYR A 247 2.93 9.39 22.14
C TYR A 247 2.00 10.00 23.18
N GLU A 248 0.70 10.10 22.87
CA GLU A 248 -0.33 10.54 23.81
C GLU A 248 -0.38 9.62 25.03
N LYS A 249 -0.42 8.30 24.81
CA LYS A 249 -0.41 7.31 25.88
C LYS A 249 0.87 7.36 26.72
N GLU A 250 2.04 7.46 26.09
CA GLU A 250 3.32 7.60 26.80
C GLU A 250 3.35 8.88 27.66
N TRP A 251 2.79 9.97 27.15
CA TRP A 251 2.67 11.22 27.88
C TRP A 251 1.69 11.11 29.07
N HIS A 252 0.54 10.46 28.90
CA HIS A 252 -0.40 10.16 29.98
C HIS A 252 0.26 9.31 31.08
N PHE A 253 0.99 8.26 30.70
CA PHE A 253 1.71 7.42 31.65
C PHE A 253 2.77 8.21 32.43
N ALA A 254 3.50 9.10 31.77
CA ALA A 254 4.44 9.99 32.45
C ALA A 254 3.73 10.92 33.46
N LEU A 255 2.53 11.42 33.13
CA LEU A 255 1.72 12.21 34.06
C LEU A 255 1.22 11.38 35.24
N PHE A 256 0.76 10.14 35.01
CA PHE A 256 0.33 9.22 36.06
C PHE A 256 1.48 8.89 37.01
N GLN A 257 2.71 8.70 36.51
CA GLN A 257 3.88 8.47 37.36
C GLN A 257 4.15 9.63 38.32
N LEU A 258 3.93 10.88 37.91
CA LEU A 258 4.13 12.05 38.79
C LEU A 258 3.17 12.06 39.99
N LYS A 259 2.01 11.39 39.87
CA LYS A 259 0.95 11.33 40.88
C LYS A 259 0.54 9.90 41.20
N LYS A 260 1.52 8.99 41.21
CA LYS A 260 1.30 7.54 41.30
C LYS A 260 0.35 7.15 42.43
N ASP A 261 0.61 7.61 43.65
CA ASP A 261 -0.16 7.22 44.83
C ASP A 261 -1.61 7.73 44.77
N GLU A 262 -1.79 8.98 44.31
CA GLU A 262 -3.11 9.59 44.13
C GLU A 262 -3.93 8.84 43.06
N ILE A 263 -3.30 8.44 41.96
CA ILE A 263 -3.92 7.69 40.86
C ILE A 263 -4.30 6.27 41.30
N VAL A 264 -3.46 5.59 42.07
CA VAL A 264 -3.77 4.27 42.63
C VAL A 264 -4.94 4.35 43.62
N ALA A 265 -4.97 5.39 44.47
CA ALA A 265 -6.08 5.62 45.40
C ALA A 265 -7.38 5.90 44.65
N PHE A 266 -7.35 6.79 43.65
CA PHE A 266 -8.49 7.07 42.77
C PHE A 266 -9.00 5.79 42.08
N HIS A 267 -8.12 4.99 41.48
CA HIS A 267 -8.52 3.77 40.78
C HIS A 267 -9.22 2.77 41.71
N LYS A 268 -8.77 2.64 42.97
CA LYS A 268 -9.42 1.77 43.97
C LYS A 268 -10.83 2.27 44.30
N GLU A 269 -10.98 3.55 44.62
CA GLU A 269 -12.27 4.15 44.95
C GLU A 269 -13.24 4.09 43.75
N TYR A 270 -12.76 4.40 42.55
CA TYR A 270 -13.54 4.29 41.32
C TYR A 270 -13.98 2.84 41.06
N SER A 271 -13.10 1.85 41.30
CA SER A 271 -13.44 0.43 41.13
C SER A 271 -14.55 -0.01 42.08
N ILE A 272 -14.50 0.42 43.36
CA ILE A 272 -15.54 0.13 44.35
C ILE A 272 -16.88 0.75 43.92
N ARG A 273 -16.88 2.00 43.50
CA ARG A 273 -18.10 2.67 43.03
C ARG A 273 -18.68 2.01 41.78
N LYS A 274 -17.82 1.60 40.85
CA LYS A 274 -18.22 0.86 39.65
C LYS A 274 -18.82 -0.51 39.99
N GLU A 275 -18.26 -1.22 40.96
CA GLU A 275 -18.81 -2.48 41.46
C GLU A 275 -20.18 -2.28 42.13
N ASN A 276 -20.31 -1.27 43.00
CA ASN A 276 -21.59 -0.90 43.63
C ASN A 276 -22.66 -0.54 42.60
N PHE A 277 -22.30 0.25 41.58
CA PHE A 277 -23.19 0.57 40.46
C PHE A 277 -23.65 -0.70 39.73
N GLN A 278 -22.72 -1.62 39.44
CA GLN A 278 -23.04 -2.85 38.73
C GLN A 278 -23.94 -3.76 39.56
N ASN A 279 -23.68 -3.90 40.86
CA ASN A 279 -24.53 -4.65 41.79
C ASN A 279 -25.95 -4.07 41.85
N ARG A 280 -26.07 -2.74 41.98
CA ARG A 280 -27.38 -2.07 42.02
C ARG A 280 -28.15 -2.21 40.71
N LYS A 281 -27.45 -2.12 39.58
CA LYS A 281 -28.02 -2.35 38.25
C LYS A 281 -28.57 -3.77 38.10
N GLU A 282 -27.88 -4.77 38.65
CA GLU A 282 -28.33 -6.16 38.65
C GLU A 282 -29.54 -6.39 39.56
N GLU A 283 -29.59 -5.73 40.74
CA GLU A 283 -30.77 -5.73 41.60
C GLU A 283 -31.99 -5.14 40.90
N LEU A 284 -31.85 -3.94 40.32
CA LEU A 284 -32.92 -3.28 39.57
C LEU A 284 -33.35 -4.12 38.35
N ALA A 285 -32.45 -4.87 37.73
CA ALA A 285 -32.79 -5.81 36.67
C ALA A 285 -33.66 -6.98 37.18
N LYS A 286 -33.36 -7.54 38.36
CA LYS A 286 -34.18 -8.57 39.02
C LYS A 286 -35.55 -8.01 39.41
N GLU A 287 -35.61 -6.81 39.97
CA GLU A 287 -36.86 -6.11 40.28
C GLU A 287 -37.70 -5.88 39.01
N ASN A 288 -37.08 -5.46 37.90
CA ASN A 288 -37.77 -5.30 36.62
C ASN A 288 -38.34 -6.63 36.09
N GLN A 289 -37.61 -7.74 36.25
CA GLN A 289 -38.12 -9.07 35.91
C GLN A 289 -39.31 -9.47 36.79
N GLU A 290 -39.26 -9.16 38.09
CA GLU A 290 -40.35 -9.44 39.02
C GLU A 290 -41.59 -8.59 38.73
N LEU A 291 -41.42 -7.29 38.44
CA LEU A 291 -42.48 -6.39 37.99
C LEU A 291 -43.16 -6.90 36.72
N LYS A 292 -42.38 -7.42 35.77
CA LYS A 292 -42.89 -8.04 34.54
C LYS A 292 -43.69 -9.32 34.85
N ARG A 293 -43.24 -10.13 35.81
CA ARG A 293 -43.98 -11.31 36.28
C ARG A 293 -45.33 -10.93 36.92
N LYS A 294 -45.34 -9.94 37.81
CA LYS A 294 -46.56 -9.41 38.48
C LYS A 294 -47.55 -8.82 37.48
N LEU A 295 -47.07 -8.18 36.41
CA LEU A 295 -47.90 -7.72 35.29
C LEU A 295 -48.55 -8.91 34.55
N HIS A 296 -47.79 -9.97 34.25
CA HIS A 296 -48.32 -11.17 33.59
C HIS A 296 -49.34 -11.93 34.46
N GLN A 297 -49.15 -11.92 35.78
CA GLN A 297 -50.08 -12.52 36.75
C GLN A 297 -51.32 -11.65 37.03
N LYS A 298 -51.46 -10.48 36.37
CA LYS A 298 -52.53 -9.48 36.57
C LYS A 298 -52.60 -8.89 37.99
N GLU A 299 -51.58 -9.11 38.80
CA GLU A 299 -51.43 -8.54 40.16
C GLU A 299 -51.10 -7.04 40.10
N LEU A 300 -50.54 -6.58 38.97
CA LEU A 300 -50.20 -5.18 38.73
C LEU A 300 -50.86 -4.70 37.42
N THR A 301 -51.53 -3.55 37.46
CA THR A 301 -52.07 -2.93 36.25
C THR A 301 -50.97 -2.25 35.44
N ASN A 302 -51.12 -2.19 34.13
CA ASN A 302 -50.15 -1.52 33.24
C ASN A 302 -49.91 -0.05 33.63
N LYS A 303 -50.93 0.65 34.14
CA LYS A 303 -50.81 2.03 34.67
C LYS A 303 -49.91 2.13 35.91
N GLY A 304 -49.79 1.08 36.73
CA GLY A 304 -48.88 1.01 37.87
C GLY A 304 -47.49 0.46 37.53
N TYR A 305 -47.40 -0.39 36.50
CA TYR A 305 -46.14 -0.97 36.02
C TYR A 305 -45.21 0.06 35.35
N GLN A 306 -45.74 0.90 34.45
CA GLN A 306 -44.93 1.85 33.68
C GLN A 306 -44.17 2.86 34.56
N PRO A 307 -44.78 3.48 35.60
CA PRO A 307 -44.07 4.37 36.51
C PRO A 307 -42.90 3.69 37.22
N LEU A 308 -43.09 2.48 37.75
CA LEU A 308 -42.07 1.73 38.48
C LEU A 308 -40.89 1.35 37.56
N LEU A 309 -41.17 0.87 36.35
CA LEU A 309 -40.13 0.59 35.36
C LEU A 309 -39.36 1.85 34.96
N SER A 310 -40.07 2.97 34.80
CA SER A 310 -39.45 4.25 34.45
C SER A 310 -38.60 4.82 35.60
N ALA A 311 -39.01 4.60 36.85
CA ALA A 311 -38.25 4.98 38.04
C ALA A 311 -36.94 4.18 38.10
N ASN A 312 -37.00 2.85 37.91
CA ASN A 312 -35.81 2.00 37.90
C ASN A 312 -34.83 2.37 36.78
N LYS A 313 -35.34 2.74 35.58
CA LYS A 313 -34.50 3.23 34.48
C LYS A 313 -33.82 4.56 34.82
N LYS A 314 -34.57 5.51 35.40
CA LYS A 314 -34.04 6.80 35.83
C LYS A 314 -32.97 6.64 36.91
N GLU A 315 -33.16 5.72 37.84
CA GLU A 315 -32.17 5.42 38.88
C GLU A 315 -30.85 4.91 38.26
N ILE A 316 -30.91 4.01 37.27
CA ILE A 316 -29.71 3.54 36.56
C ILE A 316 -29.01 4.68 35.82
N GLU A 317 -29.77 5.55 35.14
CA GLU A 317 -29.22 6.72 34.44
C GLU A 317 -28.55 7.69 35.41
N GLN A 318 -29.18 7.95 36.56
CA GLN A 318 -28.65 8.84 37.58
C GLN A 318 -27.37 8.27 38.21
N LEU A 319 -27.36 7.01 38.62
CA LEU A 319 -26.17 6.38 39.20
C LEU A 319 -25.00 6.33 38.21
N LYS A 320 -25.29 6.13 36.92
CA LYS A 320 -24.27 6.21 35.87
C LYS A 320 -23.70 7.63 35.79
N TRP A 321 -24.57 8.63 35.76
CA TRP A 321 -24.15 10.03 35.70
C TRP A 321 -23.29 10.43 36.90
N GLU A 322 -23.65 10.02 38.12
CA GLU A 322 -22.87 10.26 39.34
C GLU A 322 -21.48 9.60 39.29
N LEU A 323 -21.38 8.39 38.72
CA LEU A 323 -20.10 7.71 38.52
C LEU A 323 -19.20 8.45 37.53
N ASP A 324 -19.77 8.92 36.42
CA ASP A 324 -19.06 9.64 35.36
C ASP A 324 -18.65 11.05 35.85
N GLU A 325 -19.51 11.74 36.60
CA GLU A 325 -19.22 13.03 37.23
C GLU A 325 -18.05 12.91 38.21
N TYR A 326 -18.08 11.91 39.10
CA TYR A 326 -16.98 11.66 40.02
C TYR A 326 -15.64 11.41 39.30
N ALA A 327 -15.65 10.62 38.23
CA ALA A 327 -14.46 10.35 37.44
C ALA A 327 -13.92 11.63 36.79
N ASN A 328 -14.80 12.44 36.19
CA ASN A 328 -14.43 13.70 35.55
C ASN A 328 -13.84 14.71 36.54
N GLU A 329 -14.47 14.92 37.70
CA GLU A 329 -13.98 15.86 38.72
C GLU A 329 -12.64 15.42 39.30
N SER A 330 -12.53 14.13 39.61
CA SER A 330 -11.31 13.54 40.19
C SER A 330 -10.14 13.62 39.21
N ILE A 331 -10.34 13.21 37.94
CA ILE A 331 -9.28 13.27 36.92
C ILE A 331 -8.88 14.71 36.63
N SER A 332 -9.86 15.64 36.59
CA SER A 332 -9.58 17.06 36.36
C SER A 332 -8.76 17.71 37.47
N THR A 333 -8.98 17.27 38.71
CA THR A 333 -8.23 17.73 39.88
C THR A 333 -6.84 17.10 39.94
N LEU A 334 -6.76 15.80 39.66
CA LEU A 334 -5.51 15.04 39.71
C LEU A 334 -4.57 15.49 38.60
N ILE A 335 -5.06 15.63 37.36
CA ILE A 335 -4.23 15.97 36.22
C ILE A 335 -4.90 17.07 35.40
N PRO A 336 -4.77 18.34 35.83
CA PRO A 336 -5.40 19.47 35.14
C PRO A 336 -4.95 19.63 33.69
N LYS A 337 -3.78 19.09 33.32
CA LYS A 337 -3.29 19.10 31.93
C LYS A 337 -4.10 18.18 31.01
N LEU A 338 -4.65 17.08 31.52
CA LEU A 338 -5.59 16.23 30.79
C LEU A 338 -6.97 16.90 30.67
N ALA A 339 -7.34 17.73 31.65
CA ALA A 339 -8.57 18.53 31.61
C ALA A 339 -8.49 19.81 30.78
N LYS A 340 -7.28 20.38 30.58
CA LYS A 340 -7.08 21.62 29.79
C LYS A 340 -7.33 21.46 28.28
N GLY A 341 -7.49 20.22 27.80
CA GLY A 341 -7.93 19.93 26.43
C GLY A 341 -9.45 19.93 26.23
N SER A 342 -10.27 20.03 27.30
CA SER A 342 -11.69 19.70 27.17
C SER A 342 -12.55 20.22 28.32
N ILE A 343 -13.22 21.35 28.08
CA ILE A 343 -14.61 21.47 28.55
C ILE A 343 -15.41 20.54 27.63
N GLY A 344 -15.47 19.26 27.97
CA GLY A 344 -16.07 18.21 27.14
C GLY A 344 -15.08 17.08 26.84
N LEU A 345 -14.71 16.30 27.86
CA LEU A 345 -14.30 14.91 27.63
C LEU A 345 -15.53 14.26 26.99
N SER A 346 -15.46 13.95 25.70
CA SER A 346 -16.54 13.15 25.10
C SER A 346 -16.58 11.82 25.87
N PHE A 347 -17.73 11.17 25.97
CA PHE A 347 -17.82 9.85 26.62
C PHE A 347 -16.76 8.85 26.09
N GLY A 348 -16.27 9.03 24.85
CA GLY A 348 -15.17 8.24 24.28
C GLY A 348 -13.78 8.52 24.88
N ASP A 349 -13.52 9.75 25.35
CA ASP A 349 -12.22 10.14 25.90
C ASP A 349 -12.06 9.75 27.37
N LEU A 350 -13.15 9.84 28.16
CA LEU A 350 -13.13 9.41 29.56
C LEU A 350 -12.90 7.90 29.69
N ASP A 351 -13.58 7.09 28.87
CA ASP A 351 -13.38 5.64 28.83
C ASP A 351 -11.93 5.27 28.45
N LYS A 352 -11.32 6.00 27.51
CA LYS A 352 -9.91 5.83 27.11
C LYS A 352 -8.98 6.10 28.30
N ILE A 353 -9.14 7.25 28.97
CA ILE A 353 -8.31 7.64 30.12
C ILE A 353 -8.45 6.64 31.28
N LEU A 354 -9.68 6.21 31.59
CA LEU A 354 -9.93 5.22 32.64
C LEU A 354 -9.28 3.86 32.31
N SER A 355 -9.31 3.45 31.05
CA SER A 355 -8.61 2.24 30.59
C SER A 355 -7.09 2.36 30.76
N GLU A 356 -6.52 3.50 30.39
CA GLU A 356 -5.08 3.76 30.54
C GLU A 356 -4.64 3.82 32.01
N ILE A 357 -5.45 4.41 32.90
CA ILE A 357 -5.22 4.39 34.35
C ILE A 357 -5.25 2.95 34.87
N ALA A 358 -6.21 2.13 34.43
CA ALA A 358 -6.29 0.73 34.84
C ALA A 358 -5.07 -0.07 34.38
N GLU A 359 -4.59 0.15 33.14
CA GLU A 359 -3.35 -0.45 32.64
C GLU A 359 -2.12 0.02 33.43
N PHE A 360 -2.03 1.31 33.74
CA PHE A 360 -0.97 1.90 34.54
C PHE A 360 -0.90 1.30 35.95
N VAL A 361 -2.05 1.14 36.61
CA VAL A 361 -2.12 0.57 37.96
C VAL A 361 -1.72 -0.91 37.94
N LYS A 362 -2.11 -1.67 36.90
CA LYS A 362 -1.69 -3.07 36.70
C LYS A 362 -0.19 -3.21 36.44
N SER A 363 0.42 -2.30 35.68
CA SER A 363 1.86 -2.34 35.40
C SER A 363 2.71 -1.86 36.58
N SER A 364 2.13 -1.04 37.47
CA SER A 364 2.78 -0.49 38.65
C SER A 364 2.68 -1.36 39.91
N SER A 365 1.86 -2.41 39.88
CA SER A 365 1.66 -3.39 40.96
C SER A 365 2.49 -4.67 40.81
N LEU A 366 3.20 -4.82 39.68
CA LEU A 366 4.36 -5.69 39.49
C LEU A 366 5.62 -4.97 39.96
#